data_AF-A0AA46WZY8-F1
#
_entry.id   AF-A0AA46WZY8-F1
#
_cell.length_a   1.000
_cell.length_b   1.000
_cell.length_c   1.000
_cell.angle_alpha   90.00
_cell.angle_beta   90.00
_cell.angle_gamma   90.00
#
_symmetry.space_group_name_H-M   'P 1'
#
loop_
_entity.id
_entity.type
_entity.pdbx_description
1 polymer ?
#
loop_
_entity_poly.entity_id
_entity_poly.type
_entity_poly.pdbx_seq_one_letter_code
_entity_poly.pdbx_strand_id
1 'polypeptide(L)'
;MKHFARGRTTITVGAAVLATLLAAPTVSAAPVPADTAPSHCVSATPQAEIAALTDPAGIDTFDDARTRIAELRDLLTRSDDYRGTFVLAFDEILELTGPTLDSGIYDDPEWASALAVEVVRLYLANLHEYVTGGSPAPHWADALALTEQCDRSPGRVLLGAIVAHLVVDFPEALVTIGSTPEHTRDFYTFGEALVDAAPVIAEEFEAVYGVDLGPFFTGWFVGDLVGDTETTTFMFQSARTAAWVNNFGLQNPATHDITRLEMNVAVDAATVVLDGLEQAGIV
;
A
#
# COMPACT_ATOMS: atom_id res chain seq x y z
N MET A 1 7.00 -42.23 -41.62
CA MET A 1 7.95 -41.20 -41.14
C MET A 1 7.13 -40.10 -40.47
N LYS A 2 7.38 -39.85 -39.18
CA LYS A 2 6.57 -39.00 -38.28
C LYS A 2 7.23 -37.63 -38.09
N HIS A 3 6.39 -36.58 -38.11
CA HIS A 3 6.46 -35.26 -37.44
C HIS A 3 7.72 -34.37 -37.64
N PHE A 4 7.66 -33.03 -37.64
CA PHE A 4 7.00 -32.14 -36.68
C PHE A 4 6.68 -30.76 -37.28
N ALA A 5 5.52 -30.23 -36.91
CA ALA A 5 5.10 -28.84 -37.13
C ALA A 5 5.72 -27.92 -36.05
N ARG A 6 6.05 -26.70 -36.45
CA ARG A 6 6.73 -25.68 -35.64
C ARG A 6 5.68 -24.86 -34.88
N GLY A 7 5.51 -25.13 -33.60
CA GLY A 7 4.69 -24.31 -32.69
C GLY A 7 5.48 -23.10 -32.20
N ARG A 8 4.86 -21.91 -32.27
CA ARG A 8 5.29 -20.70 -31.56
C ARG A 8 4.93 -20.88 -30.08
N THR A 9 5.93 -21.04 -29.24
CA THR A 9 5.76 -20.98 -27.78
C THR A 9 5.83 -19.50 -27.37
N THR A 10 4.68 -18.92 -27.08
CA THR A 10 4.58 -17.69 -26.28
C THR A 10 5.12 -18.02 -24.89
N ILE A 11 6.18 -17.34 -24.50
CA ILE A 11 6.79 -17.44 -23.18
C ILE A 11 5.98 -16.52 -22.26
N THR A 12 5.02 -17.08 -21.53
CA THR A 12 4.40 -16.45 -20.35
C THR A 12 5.35 -16.68 -19.16
N VAL A 13 6.23 -15.72 -18.90
CA VAL A 13 7.04 -15.67 -17.68
C VAL A 13 6.54 -14.45 -16.93
N GLY A 14 5.85 -14.66 -15.80
CA GLY A 14 5.37 -13.55 -14.97
C GLY A 14 4.53 -13.92 -13.75
N ALA A 15 3.75 -15.01 -13.76
CA ALA A 15 2.71 -15.22 -12.74
C ALA A 15 2.92 -16.41 -11.79
N ALA A 16 4.13 -16.99 -11.69
CA ALA A 16 4.32 -18.29 -11.04
C ALA A 16 5.05 -18.30 -9.69
N VAL A 17 5.32 -17.15 -9.05
CA VAL A 17 6.09 -17.14 -7.77
C VAL A 17 5.22 -16.95 -6.52
N LEU A 18 3.94 -16.56 -6.63
CA LEU A 18 3.09 -16.33 -5.43
C LEU A 18 1.95 -17.36 -5.21
N ALA A 19 1.77 -18.32 -6.12
CA ALA A 19 0.56 -19.18 -6.14
C ALA A 19 0.74 -20.59 -5.51
N THR A 20 1.82 -20.85 -4.78
CA THR A 20 1.99 -22.14 -4.10
C THR A 20 2.42 -21.93 -2.66
N LEU A 21 1.45 -21.77 -1.76
CA LEU A 21 1.43 -22.36 -0.42
C LEU A 21 0.09 -22.02 0.28
N LEU A 22 -0.58 -23.06 0.78
CA LEU A 22 -1.60 -23.08 1.84
C LEU A 22 -3.08 -22.98 1.41
N ALA A 23 -3.65 -24.17 1.15
CA ALA A 23 -5.04 -24.44 1.49
C ALA A 23 -5.15 -24.64 3.01
N ALA A 24 -5.92 -23.79 3.69
CA ALA A 24 -6.34 -23.98 5.09
C ALA A 24 -7.87 -23.92 5.17
N PRO A 25 -8.51 -24.58 6.16
CA PRO A 25 -9.94 -24.83 6.15
C PRO A 25 -10.74 -23.58 6.54
N THR A 26 -11.88 -23.40 5.90
CA THR A 26 -12.86 -22.35 6.25
C THR A 26 -13.53 -22.67 7.58
N VAL A 27 -13.36 -21.82 8.59
CA VAL A 27 -14.17 -21.85 9.82
C VAL A 27 -15.23 -20.74 9.71
N SER A 28 -16.51 -21.13 9.71
CA SER A 28 -17.64 -20.21 9.70
C SER A 28 -17.83 -19.60 11.10
N ALA A 29 -17.62 -18.30 11.25
CA ALA A 29 -18.01 -17.55 12.43
C ALA A 29 -19.49 -17.13 12.34
N ALA A 30 -20.23 -17.29 13.44
CA ALA A 30 -21.62 -16.83 13.57
C ALA A 30 -21.65 -15.36 14.06
N PRO A 31 -22.68 -14.56 13.73
CA PRO A 31 -22.71 -13.14 14.08
C PRO A 31 -23.05 -12.91 15.56
N VAL A 32 -22.29 -12.03 16.21
CA VAL A 32 -22.56 -11.50 17.56
C VAL A 32 -23.18 -10.10 17.41
N PRO A 33 -24.27 -9.75 18.14
CA PRO A 33 -24.86 -8.43 18.03
C PRO A 33 -24.04 -7.38 18.82
N ALA A 34 -23.81 -6.23 18.19
CA ALA A 34 -23.07 -5.11 18.76
C ALA A 34 -23.98 -4.19 19.59
N ASP A 35 -23.63 -3.98 20.86
CA ASP A 35 -24.06 -2.84 21.67
C ASP A 35 -22.93 -1.79 21.57
N THR A 36 -23.19 -0.63 20.96
CA THR A 36 -22.17 0.38 20.62
C THR A 36 -21.84 1.30 21.80
N ALA A 37 -20.84 0.89 22.59
CA ALA A 37 -19.94 1.86 23.22
C ALA A 37 -19.12 2.59 22.13
N PRO A 38 -18.62 3.82 22.35
CA PRO A 38 -17.63 4.43 21.45
C PRO A 38 -16.45 3.47 21.29
N SER A 39 -16.11 3.13 20.05
CA SER A 39 -15.03 2.19 19.78
C SER A 39 -13.68 2.88 20.11
N HIS A 40 -12.75 2.16 20.74
CA HIS A 40 -11.44 2.70 21.14
C HIS A 40 -10.46 2.88 19.97
N CYS A 41 -10.89 2.59 18.75
CA CYS A 41 -10.09 2.65 17.53
C CYS A 41 -10.63 3.69 16.53
N VAL A 42 -11.70 4.40 16.87
CA VAL A 42 -12.22 5.53 16.09
C VAL A 42 -12.47 6.69 17.05
N SER A 43 -11.54 7.64 17.09
CA SER A 43 -11.66 8.81 17.95
C SER A 43 -12.83 9.70 17.53
N ALA A 44 -13.29 10.55 18.45
CA ALA A 44 -14.41 11.47 18.24
C ALA A 44 -14.08 12.67 17.30
N THR A 45 -13.02 12.58 16.50
CA THR A 45 -12.64 13.58 15.50
C THR A 45 -13.82 13.91 14.58
N PRO A 46 -14.17 15.20 14.39
CA PRO A 46 -15.28 15.58 13.53
C PRO A 46 -15.08 15.11 12.09
N GLN A 47 -16.02 14.30 11.57
CA GLN A 47 -15.99 13.80 10.19
C GLN A 47 -15.88 14.93 9.15
N ALA A 48 -16.44 16.11 9.43
CA ALA A 48 -16.36 17.27 8.54
C ALA A 48 -14.94 17.81 8.37
N GLU A 49 -14.10 17.74 9.42
CA GLU A 49 -12.70 18.17 9.36
C GLU A 49 -11.88 17.17 8.51
N ILE A 50 -12.10 15.87 8.72
CA ILE A 50 -11.46 14.82 7.92
C ILE A 50 -11.90 14.93 6.45
N ALA A 51 -13.19 15.12 6.19
CA ALA A 51 -13.72 15.28 4.84
C ALA A 51 -13.10 16.48 4.10
N ALA A 52 -12.92 17.61 4.79
CA ALA A 52 -12.29 18.79 4.20
C ALA A 52 -10.82 18.54 3.85
N LEU A 53 -10.09 17.84 4.71
CA LEU A 53 -8.68 17.52 4.46
C LEU A 53 -8.51 16.44 3.38
N THR A 54 -9.47 15.53 3.23
CA THR A 54 -9.36 14.42 2.28
C THR A 54 -9.86 14.75 0.88
N ASP A 55 -10.53 15.89 0.68
CA ASP A 55 -10.94 16.33 -0.66
C ASP A 55 -9.71 16.42 -1.58
N PRO A 56 -9.65 15.60 -2.65
CA PRO A 56 -8.51 15.60 -3.56
C PRO A 56 -8.45 16.84 -4.45
N ALA A 57 -9.45 17.71 -4.43
CA ALA A 57 -9.41 18.98 -5.13
C ALA A 57 -8.29 19.88 -4.56
N GLY A 58 -7.47 20.44 -5.47
CA GLY A 58 -6.39 21.36 -5.10
C GLY A 58 -5.10 20.69 -4.60
N ILE A 59 -4.95 19.38 -4.82
CA ILE A 59 -3.68 18.66 -4.63
C ILE A 59 -2.99 18.58 -6.00
N ASP A 60 -2.30 19.65 -6.38
CA ASP A 60 -1.68 19.80 -7.69
C ASP A 60 -0.15 19.67 -7.63
N THR A 61 0.43 19.91 -6.46
CA THR A 61 1.88 19.84 -6.23
C THR A 61 2.24 18.89 -5.11
N PHE A 62 3.52 18.50 -5.05
CA PHE A 62 4.04 17.68 -3.94
C PHE A 62 3.89 18.40 -2.59
N ASP A 63 4.05 19.73 -2.56
CA ASP A 63 3.87 20.52 -1.34
C ASP A 63 2.41 20.50 -0.86
N ASP A 64 1.43 20.56 -1.77
CA ASP A 64 0.01 20.43 -1.41
C ASP A 64 -0.26 19.03 -0.82
N ALA A 65 0.29 18.00 -1.46
CA ALA A 65 0.15 16.60 -1.03
C ALA A 65 0.76 16.37 0.37
N ARG A 66 2.01 16.81 0.57
CA ARG A 66 2.72 16.71 1.85
C ARG A 66 2.00 17.50 2.95
N THR A 67 1.60 18.74 2.66
CA THR A 67 0.86 19.57 3.62
C THR A 67 -0.42 18.87 4.06
N ARG A 68 -1.16 18.28 3.12
CA ARG A 68 -2.44 17.65 3.44
C ARG A 68 -2.29 16.38 4.29
N ILE A 69 -1.28 15.57 3.99
CA ILE A 69 -0.96 14.38 4.78
C ILE A 69 -0.47 14.76 6.18
N ALA A 70 0.37 15.78 6.32
CA ALA A 70 0.82 16.27 7.62
C ALA A 70 -0.35 16.80 8.49
N GLU A 71 -1.27 17.57 7.90
CA GLU A 71 -2.48 18.03 8.60
C GLU A 71 -3.39 16.87 9.04
N LEU A 72 -3.50 15.83 8.20
CA LEU A 72 -4.21 14.60 8.57
C LEU A 72 -3.50 13.83 9.67
N ARG A 73 -2.16 13.82 9.69
CA ARG A 73 -1.38 13.17 10.75
C ARG A 73 -1.67 13.83 12.09
N ASP A 74 -1.62 15.15 12.15
CA ASP A 74 -1.94 15.90 13.37
C ASP A 74 -3.36 15.61 13.87
N LEU A 75 -4.29 15.37 12.95
CA LEU A 75 -5.69 15.12 13.25
C LEU A 75 -5.98 13.68 13.69
N LEU A 76 -5.36 12.69 13.03
CA LEU A 76 -5.75 11.27 13.12
C LEU A 76 -4.73 10.39 13.84
N THR A 77 -3.47 10.80 13.99
CA THR A 77 -2.43 9.93 14.55
C THR A 77 -2.47 9.94 16.07
N ARG A 78 -3.29 9.04 16.61
CA ARG A 78 -3.52 8.88 18.05
C ARG A 78 -3.73 7.40 18.35
N SER A 79 -3.33 6.96 19.54
CA SER A 79 -3.50 5.56 19.95
C SER A 79 -4.95 5.05 19.89
N ASP A 80 -5.92 5.97 19.93
CA ASP A 80 -7.36 5.70 19.88
C ASP A 80 -8.01 5.91 18.51
N ASP A 81 -7.23 6.03 17.42
CA ASP A 81 -7.74 6.26 16.07
C ASP A 81 -6.95 5.52 14.99
N TYR A 82 -7.46 4.39 14.53
CA TYR A 82 -6.77 3.53 13.56
C TYR A 82 -6.79 4.10 12.14
N ARG A 83 -7.57 5.16 11.87
CA ARG A 83 -7.52 5.88 10.58
C ARG A 83 -6.18 6.58 10.39
N GLY A 84 -5.49 6.92 11.48
CA GLY A 84 -4.16 7.53 11.45
C GLY A 84 -3.02 6.56 11.15
N THR A 85 -3.26 5.24 11.13
CA THR A 85 -2.18 4.24 10.98
C THR A 85 -1.41 4.41 9.66
N PHE A 86 -2.13 4.45 8.53
CA PHE A 86 -1.53 4.68 7.22
C PHE A 86 -1.05 6.13 7.04
N VAL A 87 -1.76 7.11 7.61
CA VAL A 87 -1.35 8.52 7.53
C VAL A 87 0.02 8.75 8.18
N LEU A 88 0.26 8.16 9.36
CA LEU A 88 1.57 8.19 10.02
C LEU A 88 2.65 7.64 9.07
N ALA A 89 2.45 6.43 8.55
CA ALA A 89 3.44 5.81 7.68
C ALA A 89 3.68 6.62 6.39
N PHE A 90 2.61 7.16 5.81
CA PHE A 90 2.69 7.88 4.55
C PHE A 90 3.39 9.23 4.71
N ASP A 91 3.12 9.93 5.81
CA ASP A 91 3.80 11.18 6.16
C ASP A 91 5.32 11.00 6.26
N GLU A 92 5.79 9.96 6.97
CA GLU A 92 7.24 9.64 7.06
C GLU A 92 7.86 9.39 5.67
N ILE A 93 7.12 8.72 4.78
CA ILE A 93 7.58 8.45 3.40
C ILE A 93 7.70 9.77 2.62
N LEU A 94 6.73 10.67 2.75
CA LEU A 94 6.74 11.96 2.07
C LEU A 94 7.84 12.88 2.59
N GLU A 95 8.12 12.89 3.90
CA GLU A 95 9.23 13.65 4.48
C GLU A 95 10.59 13.24 3.89
N LEU A 96 10.78 11.94 3.61
CA LEU A 96 12.00 11.45 2.97
C LEU A 96 12.00 11.61 1.44
N THR A 97 10.83 11.56 0.81
CA THR A 97 10.69 11.73 -0.65
C THR A 97 10.90 13.18 -1.06
N GLY A 98 10.44 14.16 -0.29
CA GLY A 98 10.54 15.58 -0.64
C GLY A 98 11.95 16.03 -1.03
N PRO A 99 12.98 15.80 -0.19
CA PRO A 99 14.36 16.15 -0.51
C PRO A 99 14.90 15.46 -1.77
N THR A 100 14.43 14.27 -2.13
CA THR A 100 14.93 13.57 -3.31
C THR A 100 14.46 14.23 -4.60
N LEU A 101 13.25 14.80 -4.63
CA LEU A 101 12.68 15.46 -5.81
C LEU A 101 13.52 16.67 -6.27
N ASP A 102 14.16 17.36 -5.32
CA ASP A 102 15.03 18.53 -5.60
C ASP A 102 16.52 18.19 -5.72
N SER A 103 16.90 16.93 -5.45
CA SER A 103 18.32 16.52 -5.34
C SER A 103 19.04 16.35 -6.68
N GLY A 104 18.29 16.29 -7.78
CA GLY A 104 18.82 16.03 -9.12
C GLY A 104 19.22 14.58 -9.39
N ILE A 105 18.73 13.62 -8.59
CA ILE A 105 19.00 12.18 -8.77
C ILE A 105 18.14 11.51 -9.84
N TYR A 106 17.01 12.12 -10.21
CA TYR A 106 16.08 11.63 -11.22
C TYR A 106 16.46 12.13 -12.61
N ASP A 107 16.38 11.25 -13.60
CA ASP A 107 16.52 11.62 -15.01
C ASP A 107 15.31 12.47 -15.47
N ASP A 108 14.11 12.19 -14.94
CA ASP A 108 12.87 12.96 -15.08
C ASP A 108 12.27 13.33 -13.71
N PRO A 109 12.64 14.50 -13.13
CA PRO A 109 12.12 14.94 -11.84
C PRO A 109 10.63 15.35 -11.89
N GLU A 110 10.11 15.75 -13.06
CA GLU A 110 8.69 16.07 -13.21
C GLU A 110 7.84 14.80 -13.11
N TRP A 111 8.30 13.71 -13.72
CA TRP A 111 7.67 12.38 -13.58
C TRP A 111 7.70 11.89 -12.12
N ALA A 112 8.83 12.01 -11.42
CA ALA A 112 8.95 11.60 -10.02
C ALA A 112 8.02 12.40 -9.10
N SER A 113 7.90 13.72 -9.34
CA SER A 113 6.98 14.58 -8.61
C SER A 113 5.52 14.21 -8.90
N ALA A 114 5.17 13.98 -10.17
CA ALA A 114 3.82 13.55 -10.56
C ALA A 114 3.44 12.22 -9.91
N LEU A 115 4.36 11.26 -9.83
CA LEU A 115 4.13 9.99 -9.14
C LEU A 115 3.81 10.22 -7.66
N ALA A 116 4.63 11.01 -6.96
CA ALA A 116 4.43 11.31 -5.54
C ALA A 116 3.09 12.00 -5.26
N VAL A 117 2.65 12.90 -6.15
CA VAL A 117 1.34 13.56 -6.05
C VAL A 117 0.21 12.57 -6.30
N GLU A 118 0.29 11.77 -7.35
CA GLU A 118 -0.83 10.90 -7.75
C GLU A 118 -1.13 9.80 -6.73
N VAL A 119 -0.09 9.22 -6.11
CA VAL A 119 -0.30 8.24 -5.04
C VAL A 119 -1.03 8.84 -3.83
N VAL A 120 -0.75 10.10 -3.48
CA VAL A 120 -1.47 10.82 -2.43
C VAL A 120 -2.91 11.10 -2.85
N ARG A 121 -3.14 11.55 -4.09
CA ARG A 121 -4.48 11.81 -4.62
C ARG A 121 -5.37 10.58 -4.58
N LEU A 122 -4.86 9.41 -4.99
CA LEU A 122 -5.61 8.16 -4.96
C LEU A 122 -6.01 7.76 -3.54
N TYR A 123 -5.06 7.82 -2.58
CA TYR A 123 -5.38 7.53 -1.18
C TYR A 123 -6.44 8.50 -0.62
N LEU A 124 -6.23 9.80 -0.78
CA LEU A 124 -7.13 10.81 -0.22
C LEU A 124 -8.52 10.76 -0.85
N ALA A 125 -8.63 10.51 -2.15
CA ALA A 125 -9.93 10.31 -2.80
C ALA A 125 -10.71 9.14 -2.17
N ASN A 126 -10.04 8.03 -1.88
CA ASN A 126 -10.67 6.87 -1.25
C ASN A 126 -11.03 7.12 0.22
N LEU A 127 -10.16 7.79 0.97
CA LEU A 127 -10.47 8.17 2.34
C LEU A 127 -11.63 9.18 2.38
N HIS A 128 -11.69 10.13 1.45
CA HIS A 128 -12.78 11.10 1.32
C HIS A 128 -14.12 10.41 1.09
N GLU A 129 -14.18 9.49 0.12
CA GLU A 129 -15.38 8.69 -0.12
C GLU A 129 -15.78 7.92 1.14
N TYR A 130 -14.83 7.36 1.89
CA TYR A 130 -15.14 6.62 3.12
C TYR A 130 -15.76 7.50 4.20
N VAL A 131 -15.13 8.65 4.51
CA VAL A 131 -15.55 9.53 5.61
C VAL A 131 -16.82 10.33 5.30
N THR A 132 -17.13 10.51 4.01
CA THR A 132 -18.36 11.18 3.56
C THR A 132 -19.53 10.21 3.34
N GLY A 133 -19.32 8.90 3.54
CA GLY A 133 -20.34 7.86 3.33
C GLY A 133 -20.60 7.53 1.86
N GLY A 134 -19.64 7.83 0.99
CA GLY A 134 -19.60 7.48 -0.42
C GLY A 134 -19.16 6.03 -0.65
N SER A 135 -18.46 5.77 -1.76
CA SER A 135 -18.06 4.43 -2.17
C SER A 135 -16.60 4.41 -2.62
N PRO A 136 -15.66 4.16 -1.68
CA PRO A 136 -14.26 3.93 -2.02
C PRO A 136 -14.10 2.77 -3.00
N ALA A 137 -12.97 2.73 -3.69
CA ALA A 137 -12.56 1.59 -4.47
C ALA A 137 -12.51 0.32 -3.58
N PRO A 138 -12.85 -0.87 -4.11
CA PRO A 138 -13.05 -2.06 -3.27
C PRO A 138 -11.87 -2.40 -2.35
N HIS A 139 -10.63 -2.31 -2.86
CA HIS A 139 -9.42 -2.59 -2.06
C HIS A 139 -9.23 -1.62 -0.90
N TRP A 140 -9.66 -0.36 -1.07
CA TRP A 140 -9.68 0.62 0.01
C TRP A 140 -10.88 0.48 0.93
N ALA A 141 -12.05 0.11 0.42
CA ALA A 141 -13.22 -0.14 1.27
C ALA A 141 -12.92 -1.22 2.31
N ASP A 142 -12.29 -2.33 1.89
CA ASP A 142 -11.88 -3.41 2.78
C ASP A 142 -10.77 -2.97 3.76
N ALA A 143 -9.77 -2.22 3.29
CA ALA A 143 -8.69 -1.72 4.14
C ALA A 143 -9.18 -0.70 5.18
N LEU A 144 -10.06 0.22 4.78
CA LEU A 144 -10.61 1.26 5.66
C LEU A 144 -11.60 0.66 6.67
N ALA A 145 -12.35 -0.38 6.31
CA ALA A 145 -13.22 -1.09 7.24
C ALA A 145 -12.45 -1.74 8.41
N LEU A 146 -11.15 -2.05 8.25
CA LEU A 146 -10.30 -2.53 9.35
C LEU A 146 -10.09 -1.46 10.42
N THR A 147 -10.17 -0.17 10.08
CA THR A 147 -9.99 0.93 11.04
C THR A 147 -11.10 0.98 12.09
N GLU A 148 -12.25 0.35 11.83
CA GLU A 148 -13.37 0.26 12.76
C GLU A 148 -13.38 -1.05 13.57
N GLN A 149 -12.50 -2.00 13.22
CA GLN A 149 -12.40 -3.30 13.88
C GLN A 149 -11.39 -3.23 15.02
N CYS A 150 -11.87 -2.74 16.15
CA CYS A 150 -11.11 -2.51 17.37
C CYS A 150 -10.46 -3.75 18.01
N ASP A 151 -10.85 -4.95 17.58
CA ASP A 151 -10.26 -6.22 17.98
C ASP A 151 -9.05 -6.63 17.12
N ARG A 152 -8.78 -5.89 16.04
CA ARG A 152 -7.61 -6.05 15.18
C ARG A 152 -6.41 -5.29 15.74
N SER A 153 -5.22 -5.81 15.47
CA SER A 153 -3.99 -5.08 15.75
C SER A 153 -3.89 -3.83 14.87
N PRO A 154 -3.46 -2.67 15.40
CA PRO A 154 -3.09 -1.52 14.58
C PRO A 154 -2.12 -1.88 13.45
N GLY A 155 -1.17 -2.80 13.68
CA GLY A 155 -0.22 -3.26 12.67
C GLY A 155 -0.92 -3.95 11.50
N ARG A 156 -1.91 -4.80 11.78
CA ARG A 156 -2.76 -5.41 10.75
C ARG A 156 -3.54 -4.37 9.93
N VAL A 157 -4.04 -3.31 10.57
CA VAL A 157 -4.74 -2.21 9.90
C VAL A 157 -3.80 -1.48 8.93
N LEU A 158 -2.61 -1.09 9.39
CA LEU A 158 -1.59 -0.45 8.56
C LEU A 158 -1.23 -1.32 7.34
N LEU A 159 -0.95 -2.61 7.55
CA LEU A 159 -0.53 -3.49 6.48
C LEU A 159 -1.64 -3.75 5.44
N GLY A 160 -2.91 -3.72 5.86
CA GLY A 160 -4.04 -3.73 4.93
C GLY A 160 -4.02 -2.53 3.99
N ALA A 161 -3.78 -1.33 4.54
CA ALA A 161 -3.67 -0.10 3.75
C ALA A 161 -2.42 -0.11 2.84
N ILE A 162 -1.27 -0.60 3.33
CA ILE A 162 -0.06 -0.74 2.50
C ILE A 162 -0.30 -1.68 1.32
N VAL A 163 -1.00 -2.79 1.51
CA VAL A 163 -1.35 -3.72 0.42
C VAL A 163 -2.28 -3.04 -0.60
N ALA A 164 -3.36 -2.41 -0.14
CA ALA A 164 -4.28 -1.67 -1.00
C ALA A 164 -3.53 -0.64 -1.87
N HIS A 165 -2.63 0.11 -1.24
CA HIS A 165 -1.85 1.15 -1.90
C HIS A 165 -0.81 0.59 -2.88
N LEU A 166 0.05 -0.34 -2.44
CA LEU A 166 1.15 -0.84 -3.27
C LEU A 166 0.69 -1.75 -4.42
N VAL A 167 -0.37 -2.55 -4.20
CA VAL A 167 -0.81 -3.55 -5.18
C VAL A 167 -1.76 -2.95 -6.22
N VAL A 168 -2.57 -1.95 -5.84
CA VAL A 168 -3.60 -1.38 -6.73
C VAL A 168 -3.37 0.08 -7.06
N ASP A 169 -3.25 0.96 -6.07
CA ASP A 169 -3.07 2.40 -6.35
C ASP A 169 -1.77 2.66 -7.10
N PHE A 170 -0.67 1.99 -6.71
CA PHE A 170 0.64 2.29 -7.28
C PHE A 170 0.73 1.97 -8.78
N PRO A 171 0.24 0.80 -9.28
CA PRO A 171 0.08 0.58 -10.72
C PRO A 171 -0.84 1.60 -11.41
N GLU A 172 -2.00 1.91 -10.83
CA GLU A 172 -2.98 2.84 -11.44
C GLU A 172 -2.44 4.28 -11.48
N ALA A 173 -1.65 4.70 -10.48
CA ALA A 173 -0.93 5.97 -10.47
C ALA A 173 0.09 6.03 -11.62
N LEU A 174 0.87 4.96 -11.81
CA LEU A 174 1.84 4.86 -12.90
C LEU A 174 1.18 4.95 -14.27
N VAL A 175 -0.01 4.35 -14.44
CA VAL A 175 -0.84 4.51 -15.66
C VAL A 175 -1.27 5.96 -15.82
N THR A 176 -1.79 6.56 -14.75
CA THR A 176 -2.37 7.91 -14.77
C THR A 176 -1.35 8.98 -15.14
N ILE A 177 -0.12 8.89 -14.62
CA ILE A 177 0.98 9.81 -14.97
C ILE A 177 1.66 9.47 -16.30
N GLY A 178 1.19 8.44 -17.02
CA GLY A 178 1.73 8.08 -18.33
C GLY A 178 3.13 7.46 -18.29
N SER A 179 3.39 6.58 -17.32
CA SER A 179 4.70 5.93 -17.18
C SER A 179 5.03 5.04 -18.39
N THR A 180 6.26 5.19 -18.89
CA THR A 180 6.80 4.42 -20.01
C THR A 180 8.07 3.67 -19.59
N PRO A 181 8.58 2.72 -20.41
CA PRO A 181 9.83 2.01 -20.08
C PRO A 181 11.04 2.92 -19.82
N GLU A 182 11.05 4.13 -20.39
CA GLU A 182 12.11 5.13 -20.16
C GLU A 182 12.21 5.56 -18.70
N HIS A 183 11.11 5.56 -17.93
CA HIS A 183 11.12 5.93 -16.51
C HIS A 183 11.55 4.80 -15.56
N THR A 184 11.96 3.62 -16.09
CA THR A 184 12.30 2.46 -15.25
C THR A 184 13.37 2.80 -14.21
N ARG A 185 14.40 3.58 -14.58
CA ARG A 185 15.47 3.95 -13.65
C ARG A 185 14.92 4.80 -12.51
N ASP A 186 14.21 5.87 -12.84
CA ASP A 186 13.65 6.79 -11.85
C ASP A 186 12.65 6.09 -10.95
N PHE A 187 11.87 5.14 -11.47
CA PHE A 187 11.00 4.29 -10.66
C PHE A 187 11.75 3.52 -9.59
N TYR A 188 12.91 2.93 -9.92
CA TYR A 188 13.72 2.21 -8.94
C TYR A 188 14.40 3.15 -7.94
N THR A 189 14.92 4.30 -8.40
CA THR A 189 15.47 5.35 -7.54
C THR A 189 14.41 5.91 -6.59
N PHE A 190 13.17 6.11 -7.04
CA PHE A 190 12.09 6.70 -6.24
C PHE A 190 11.83 5.92 -4.95
N GLY A 191 11.67 4.60 -5.03
CA GLY A 191 11.39 3.81 -3.84
C GLY A 191 12.61 3.41 -3.02
N GLU A 192 13.80 3.97 -3.25
CA GLU A 192 14.88 3.92 -2.25
C GLU A 192 14.48 4.71 -1.00
N ALA A 193 13.80 5.85 -1.15
CA ALA A 193 13.29 6.65 -0.03
C ALA A 193 12.34 5.86 0.90
N LEU A 194 11.56 4.92 0.36
CA LEU A 194 10.66 4.07 1.15
C LEU A 194 11.42 3.05 2.01
N VAL A 195 12.58 2.56 1.56
CA VAL A 195 13.43 1.69 2.37
C VAL A 195 13.99 2.46 3.56
N ASP A 196 14.39 3.70 3.34
CA ASP A 196 14.94 4.59 4.38
C ASP A 196 13.89 5.02 5.42
N ALA A 197 12.60 5.06 5.03
CA ALA A 197 11.49 5.37 5.93
C ALA A 197 11.17 4.26 6.94
N ALA A 198 11.42 2.99 6.57
CA ALA A 198 10.92 1.84 7.32
C ALA A 198 11.32 1.80 8.81
N PRO A 199 12.57 2.10 9.21
CA PRO A 199 12.95 2.17 10.62
C PRO A 199 12.20 3.27 11.40
N VAL A 200 12.00 4.43 10.77
CA VAL A 200 11.32 5.58 11.39
C VAL A 200 9.82 5.27 11.57
N ILE A 201 9.20 4.68 10.55
CA ILE A 201 7.81 4.22 10.62
C ILE A 201 7.65 3.22 11.77
N ALA A 202 8.55 2.24 11.91
CA ALA A 202 8.48 1.25 12.98
C ALA A 202 8.52 1.90 14.38
N GLU A 203 9.47 2.82 14.60
CA GLU A 203 9.65 3.53 15.87
C GLU A 203 8.44 4.40 16.22
N GLU A 204 7.99 5.24 15.28
CA GLU A 204 6.84 6.13 15.48
C GLU A 204 5.55 5.34 15.67
N PHE A 205 5.38 4.23 14.94
CA PHE A 205 4.19 3.39 15.05
C PHE A 205 4.12 2.67 16.41
N GLU A 206 5.25 2.17 16.92
CA GLU A 206 5.32 1.62 18.27
C GLU A 206 5.01 2.69 19.32
N ALA A 207 5.57 3.90 19.16
CA ALA A 207 5.34 5.02 20.08
C ALA A 207 3.87 5.46 20.15
N VAL A 208 3.16 5.46 19.01
CA VAL A 208 1.76 5.89 18.93
C VAL A 208 0.78 4.76 19.25
N TYR A 209 0.98 3.58 18.66
CA TYR A 209 0.00 2.49 18.69
C TYR A 209 0.42 1.28 19.56
N GLY A 210 1.65 1.28 20.10
CA GLY A 210 2.14 0.24 21.00
C GLY A 210 2.44 -1.10 20.34
N VAL A 211 2.61 -1.12 19.00
CA VAL A 211 2.92 -2.33 18.22
C VAL A 211 4.30 -2.18 17.60
N ASP A 212 5.22 -3.08 17.94
CA ASP A 212 6.54 -3.16 17.34
C ASP A 212 6.47 -3.80 15.94
N LEU A 213 6.55 -2.97 14.91
CA LEU A 213 6.63 -3.40 13.51
C LEU A 213 8.06 -3.63 13.03
N GLY A 214 9.06 -3.40 13.89
CA GLY A 214 10.48 -3.54 13.59
C GLY A 214 10.84 -4.92 13.03
N PRO A 215 10.41 -6.05 13.63
CA PRO A 215 10.64 -7.38 13.08
C PRO A 215 10.03 -7.58 11.69
N PHE A 216 8.80 -7.07 11.48
CA PHE A 216 8.13 -7.15 10.18
C PHE A 216 8.90 -6.35 9.12
N PHE A 217 9.18 -5.08 9.39
CA PHE A 217 9.88 -4.21 8.44
C PHE A 217 11.33 -4.64 8.22
N THR A 218 12.01 -5.16 9.24
CA THR A 218 13.34 -5.78 9.06
C THR A 218 13.24 -7.00 8.14
N GLY A 219 12.24 -7.86 8.36
CA GLY A 219 11.95 -9.02 7.52
C GLY A 219 11.34 -8.69 6.14
N TRP A 220 10.97 -7.44 5.87
CA TRP A 220 10.39 -6.99 4.59
C TRP A 220 11.36 -6.12 3.78
N PHE A 221 12.21 -5.33 4.44
CA PHE A 221 13.10 -4.33 3.85
C PHE A 221 14.59 -4.64 4.03
N VAL A 222 15.03 -5.06 5.23
CA VAL A 222 16.45 -5.00 5.66
C VAL A 222 17.16 -6.36 5.65
N GLY A 223 16.44 -7.46 5.88
CA GLY A 223 16.98 -8.81 5.86
C GLY A 223 17.92 -9.15 6.99
N ASP A 224 17.39 -9.72 8.09
CA ASP A 224 18.18 -10.62 8.91
C ASP A 224 17.31 -11.52 9.83
N LEU A 225 17.05 -12.74 9.38
CA LEU A 225 16.77 -13.88 10.27
C LEU A 225 17.39 -15.12 9.60
N VAL A 226 18.65 -15.37 9.93
CA VAL A 226 19.48 -16.52 9.48
C VAL A 226 20.13 -16.31 8.11
N GLY A 227 21.19 -15.49 8.07
CA GLY A 227 22.35 -15.68 7.19
C GLY A 227 22.06 -15.82 5.71
N ASP A 228 21.74 -14.70 5.06
CA ASP A 228 22.17 -14.30 3.71
C ASP A 228 21.39 -13.02 3.35
N THR A 229 22.09 -11.89 3.37
CA THR A 229 21.57 -10.52 3.30
C THR A 229 20.80 -10.20 1.99
N GLU A 230 20.75 -11.13 1.03
CA GLU A 230 20.16 -10.92 -0.30
C GLU A 230 18.67 -11.29 -0.41
N THR A 231 18.13 -12.08 0.53
CA THR A 231 16.82 -12.72 0.35
C THR A 231 15.61 -11.83 0.66
N THR A 232 15.81 -10.66 1.28
CA THR A 232 14.73 -9.94 1.97
C THR A 232 14.38 -8.57 1.38
N THR A 233 15.36 -7.77 0.94
CA THR A 233 15.11 -6.63 0.02
C THR A 233 14.35 -7.10 -1.23
N PHE A 234 14.50 -8.38 -1.58
CA PHE A 234 13.74 -9.07 -2.62
C PHE A 234 12.22 -8.95 -2.46
N MET A 235 11.63 -9.04 -1.26
CA MET A 235 10.16 -9.06 -1.11
C MET A 235 9.53 -7.71 -1.44
N PHE A 236 10.06 -6.64 -0.85
CA PHE A 236 9.63 -5.28 -1.17
C PHE A 236 9.92 -4.91 -2.64
N GLN A 237 11.11 -5.25 -3.16
CA GLN A 237 11.44 -5.00 -4.56
C GLN A 237 10.60 -5.86 -5.51
N SER A 238 10.14 -7.04 -5.09
CA SER A 238 9.21 -7.86 -5.85
C SER A 238 7.83 -7.21 -5.94
N ALA A 239 7.31 -6.67 -4.83
CA ALA A 239 6.05 -5.93 -4.84
C ALA A 239 6.12 -4.70 -5.77
N ARG A 240 7.22 -3.92 -5.69
CA ARG A 240 7.45 -2.78 -6.59
C ARG A 240 7.62 -3.20 -8.05
N THR A 241 8.37 -4.26 -8.31
CA THR A 241 8.55 -4.77 -9.67
C THR A 241 7.23 -5.30 -10.23
N ALA A 242 6.40 -5.95 -9.41
CA ALA A 242 5.06 -6.34 -9.80
C ALA A 242 4.20 -5.11 -10.14
N ALA A 243 4.26 -4.05 -9.33
CA ALA A 243 3.54 -2.82 -9.65
C ALA A 243 4.00 -2.18 -10.97
N TRP A 244 5.31 -2.17 -11.23
CA TRP A 244 5.89 -1.73 -12.49
C TRP A 244 5.47 -2.58 -13.69
N VAL A 245 5.36 -3.90 -13.53
CA VAL A 245 4.88 -4.77 -14.61
C VAL A 245 3.37 -4.59 -14.82
N ASN A 246 2.60 -4.50 -13.75
CA ASN A 246 1.15 -4.35 -13.78
C ASN A 246 0.73 -3.06 -14.47
N ASN A 247 1.46 -1.95 -14.31
CA ASN A 247 1.11 -0.72 -15.03
C ASN A 247 1.12 -0.92 -16.56
N PHE A 248 2.08 -1.67 -17.12
CA PHE A 248 2.08 -1.95 -18.56
C PHE A 248 0.98 -2.93 -18.97
N GLY A 249 0.65 -3.87 -18.08
CA GLY A 249 -0.50 -4.76 -18.24
C GLY A 249 -1.82 -3.99 -18.34
N LEU A 250 -2.00 -3.00 -17.47
CA LEU A 250 -3.14 -2.08 -17.45
C LEU A 250 -3.16 -1.18 -18.70
N GLN A 251 -2.02 -0.63 -19.13
CA GLN A 251 -1.98 0.21 -20.34
C GLN A 251 -2.32 -0.56 -21.64
N ASN A 252 -2.21 -1.89 -21.65
CA ASN A 252 -2.45 -2.71 -22.83
C ASN A 252 -3.90 -3.27 -22.85
N PRO A 253 -4.73 -2.91 -23.86
CA PRO A 253 -6.12 -3.37 -23.95
C PRO A 253 -6.31 -4.90 -23.95
N ALA A 254 -5.30 -5.66 -24.40
CA ALA A 254 -5.38 -7.12 -24.44
C ALA A 254 -5.15 -7.77 -23.07
N THR A 255 -4.50 -7.07 -22.13
CA THR A 255 -4.15 -7.59 -20.80
C THR A 255 -4.79 -6.80 -19.66
N HIS A 256 -5.36 -5.62 -19.91
CA HIS A 256 -5.90 -4.73 -18.88
C HIS A 256 -6.82 -5.43 -17.87
N ASP A 257 -7.85 -6.14 -18.35
CA ASP A 257 -8.83 -6.77 -17.46
C ASP A 257 -8.25 -7.96 -16.68
N ILE A 258 -7.37 -8.75 -17.30
CA ILE A 258 -6.72 -9.87 -16.61
C ILE A 258 -5.71 -9.37 -15.58
N THR A 259 -4.96 -8.30 -15.88
CA THR A 259 -4.05 -7.66 -14.93
C THR A 259 -4.80 -7.09 -13.73
N ARG A 260 -5.94 -6.42 -13.95
CA ARG A 260 -6.79 -5.95 -12.83
C ARG A 260 -7.32 -7.09 -11.98
N LEU A 261 -7.75 -8.19 -12.60
CA LEU A 261 -8.18 -9.39 -11.87
C LEU A 261 -7.01 -9.97 -11.04
N GLU A 262 -5.83 -10.09 -11.61
CA GLU A 262 -4.63 -10.58 -10.91
C GLU A 262 -4.25 -9.70 -9.73
N MET A 263 -4.32 -8.36 -9.86
CA MET A 263 -4.11 -7.41 -8.77
C MET A 263 -5.11 -7.63 -7.62
N ASN A 264 -6.41 -7.79 -7.94
CA ASN A 264 -7.44 -8.04 -6.92
C ASN A 264 -7.21 -9.37 -6.20
N VAL A 265 -6.89 -10.43 -6.92
CA VAL A 265 -6.55 -11.74 -6.33
C VAL A 265 -5.31 -11.64 -5.43
N ALA A 266 -4.33 -10.79 -5.79
CA ALA A 266 -3.16 -10.55 -4.96
C ALA A 266 -3.51 -9.83 -3.65
N VAL A 267 -4.43 -8.85 -3.67
CA VAL A 267 -4.94 -8.18 -2.46
C VAL A 267 -5.65 -9.19 -1.54
N ASP A 268 -6.51 -10.03 -2.09
CA ASP A 268 -7.24 -11.07 -1.33
C ASP A 268 -6.26 -12.05 -0.67
N ALA A 269 -5.27 -12.53 -1.43
CA ALA A 269 -4.26 -13.45 -0.93
C ALA A 269 -3.40 -12.81 0.16
N ALA A 270 -2.99 -11.55 -0.02
CA ALA A 270 -2.23 -10.81 0.97
C ALA A 270 -3.04 -10.62 2.27
N THR A 271 -4.34 -10.32 2.16
CA THR A 271 -5.24 -10.22 3.33
C THR A 271 -5.25 -11.49 4.16
N VAL A 272 -5.34 -12.67 3.54
CA VAL A 272 -5.28 -13.97 4.24
C VAL A 272 -3.93 -14.18 4.94
N VAL A 273 -2.83 -13.82 4.29
CA VAL A 273 -1.49 -13.92 4.89
C VAL A 273 -1.37 -12.99 6.09
N LEU A 274 -1.80 -11.73 5.96
CA LEU A 274 -1.75 -10.75 7.04
C LEU A 274 -2.60 -11.16 8.24
N ASP A 275 -3.78 -11.75 8.02
CA ASP A 275 -4.60 -12.31 9.10
C ASP A 275 -3.89 -13.45 9.83
N GLY A 276 -3.11 -14.27 9.11
CA GLY A 276 -2.29 -15.32 9.69
C GLY A 276 -1.11 -14.78 10.51
N LEU A 277 -0.47 -13.69 10.05
CA LEU A 277 0.61 -13.03 10.78
C LEU A 277 0.10 -12.38 12.08
N GLU A 278 -1.06 -11.74 12.04
CA GLU A 278 -1.72 -11.15 13.21
C GLU A 278 -2.07 -12.24 14.24
N GLN A 279 -2.63 -13.37 13.80
CA GLN A 279 -2.92 -14.52 14.68
C GLN A 279 -1.66 -15.13 15.30
N ALA A 280 -0.51 -15.01 14.62
CA ALA A 280 0.78 -15.43 15.13
C ALA A 280 1.45 -14.39 16.05
N GLY A 281 0.85 -13.20 16.21
CA GLY A 281 1.39 -12.09 17.02
C GLY A 281 2.60 -11.41 16.39
N ILE A 282 2.73 -11.46 15.06
CA ILE A 282 3.83 -10.82 14.31
C ILE A 282 3.47 -9.37 13.96
N VAL A 283 2.18 -9.09 13.75
CA VAL A 283 1.65 -7.77 13.36
C VAL A 283 0.39 -7.44 14.13
#